data_AF-A0A9D7TUV5-F1
#
_entry.id   AF-A0A9D7TUV5-F1
#
_cell.length_a   1.000
_cell.length_b   1.000
_cell.length_c   1.000
_cell.angle_alpha   90.00
_cell.angle_beta   90.00
_cell.angle_gamma   90.00
#
_symmetry.space_group_name_H-M   'P 1'
#
loop_
_entity.id
_entity.type
_entity.pdbx_description
1 polymer ?
#
loop_
_entity_poly.entity_id
_entity_poly.type
_entity_poly.pdbx_seq_one_letter_code
_entity_poly.pdbx_strand_id
1 'polypeptide(L)'
;MGDFSTSTGRSNYATGYSTLVAGMYNDSIITRQTAVTSSTPLLIIGNGNSEIDRTNALVVLKNGNVAIGDNGNPVNKLHITGTINNVSLSDNSGMMTIGYTSSTNMVIDQNDLQVRNSGAISDLYLQRLGGNVGIGNTGVPAYQLELSTNSAGKPGTNTWTIASDLRLKQNINPYTQGLQQLMQINPVTYHYNEKSGFDTKPEYVGIIAQDLQKIAPYMVSTVKRNDADYLGVDNGAMTYMLINAVKEQQEIIEALKKRIEVLERK
;
A
#
# COMPACT_ATOMS: atom_id res chain seq x y z
N MET A 1 31.03 36.57 -8.72
CA MET A 1 30.66 35.40 -9.54
C MET A 1 31.67 34.28 -9.30
N GLY A 2 31.22 33.03 -9.33
CA GLY A 2 32.10 31.86 -9.39
C GLY A 2 32.75 31.74 -10.77
N ASP A 3 33.80 30.94 -10.86
CA ASP A 3 34.53 30.81 -12.12
C ASP A 3 33.67 30.10 -13.18
N PHE A 4 33.70 30.61 -14.42
CA PHE A 4 32.89 30.14 -15.56
C PHE A 4 31.37 30.19 -15.35
N SER A 5 30.90 30.94 -14.35
CA SER A 5 29.46 31.10 -14.09
C SER A 5 28.83 32.19 -14.96
N THR A 6 27.53 32.05 -15.19
CA THR A 6 26.71 33.04 -15.91
C THR A 6 25.46 33.35 -15.09
N SER A 7 25.06 34.62 -15.06
CA SER A 7 23.84 35.07 -14.41
C SER A 7 23.01 35.91 -15.38
N THR A 8 21.71 35.69 -15.41
CA THR A 8 20.73 36.51 -16.13
C THR A 8 19.56 36.86 -15.21
N GLY A 9 18.85 37.96 -15.50
CA GLY A 9 17.77 38.47 -14.66
C GLY A 9 18.22 39.51 -13.64
N ARG A 10 17.53 39.59 -12.49
CA ARG A 10 17.65 40.73 -11.54
C ARG A 10 18.26 40.33 -10.20
N SER A 11 19.27 41.05 -9.74
CA SER A 11 19.84 40.91 -8.39
C SER A 11 20.27 39.48 -8.02
N ASN A 12 20.86 38.75 -8.95
CA ASN A 12 21.25 37.35 -8.76
C ASN A 12 22.74 37.18 -8.37
N TYR A 13 23.03 36.20 -7.53
CA TYR A 13 24.34 35.68 -7.17
C TYR A 13 24.62 34.35 -7.87
N ALA A 14 25.50 34.38 -8.87
CA ALA A 14 26.09 33.19 -9.49
C ALA A 14 27.44 32.88 -8.84
N THR A 15 27.43 32.24 -7.66
CA THR A 15 28.64 31.99 -6.86
C THR A 15 29.30 30.63 -7.13
N GLY A 16 28.57 29.65 -7.67
CA GLY A 16 29.15 28.34 -7.96
C GLY A 16 30.03 28.28 -9.20
N TYR A 17 30.82 27.21 -9.30
CA TYR A 17 31.71 26.94 -10.43
C TYR A 17 30.90 26.43 -11.63
N SER A 18 31.04 27.08 -12.78
CA SER A 18 30.28 26.78 -14.01
C SER A 18 28.76 26.79 -13.82
N THR A 19 28.25 27.58 -12.87
CA THR A 19 26.81 27.67 -12.58
C THR A 19 26.09 28.59 -13.55
N LEU A 20 24.90 28.18 -14.00
CA LEU A 20 23.92 29.06 -14.61
C LEU A 20 22.91 29.54 -13.56
N VAL A 21 22.72 30.85 -13.46
CA VAL A 21 21.68 31.45 -12.60
C VAL A 21 20.72 32.30 -13.43
N ALA A 22 19.42 32.13 -13.20
CA ALA A 22 18.38 32.92 -13.83
C ALA A 22 17.28 33.34 -12.83
N GLY A 23 16.35 34.20 -13.25
CA GLY A 23 15.23 34.66 -12.43
C GLY A 23 15.55 35.94 -11.67
N MET A 24 15.11 36.05 -10.41
CA MET A 24 15.39 37.23 -9.60
C MET A 24 15.66 36.89 -8.13
N TYR A 25 16.54 37.68 -7.51
CA TYR A 25 16.85 37.61 -6.08
C TYR A 25 17.11 36.18 -5.58
N ASN A 26 17.91 35.40 -6.30
CA ASN A 26 18.27 34.05 -5.86
C ASN A 26 19.04 34.09 -4.53
N ASP A 27 18.90 33.04 -3.71
CA ASP A 27 19.75 32.87 -2.53
C ASP A 27 21.07 32.21 -2.93
N SER A 28 22.18 32.73 -2.43
CA SER A 28 23.51 32.22 -2.65
C SER A 28 23.78 31.08 -1.67
N ILE A 29 23.26 29.89 -1.99
CA ILE A 29 23.36 28.66 -1.18
C ILE A 29 24.79 28.17 -0.91
N ILE A 30 25.77 28.76 -1.59
CA ILE A 30 27.20 28.51 -1.40
C ILE A 30 27.99 29.82 -1.49
N THR A 31 29.21 29.80 -0.96
CA THR A 31 30.20 30.87 -1.20
C THR A 31 30.79 30.76 -2.61
N ARG A 32 31.52 31.80 -3.05
CA ARG A 32 32.17 31.82 -4.37
C ARG A 32 33.09 30.60 -4.52
N GLN A 33 32.86 29.80 -5.56
CA GLN A 33 33.68 28.66 -5.93
C GLN A 33 34.63 28.99 -7.09
N THR A 34 35.87 28.52 -6.96
CA THR A 34 36.91 28.50 -8.01
C THR A 34 37.25 27.07 -8.46
N ALA A 35 36.64 26.08 -7.81
CA ALA A 35 36.75 24.66 -8.16
C ALA A 35 35.42 23.96 -7.88
N VAL A 36 35.22 22.82 -8.53
CA VAL A 36 33.98 22.06 -8.47
C VAL A 36 33.95 21.07 -7.30
N THR A 37 32.80 20.93 -6.65
CA THR A 37 32.49 19.89 -5.65
C THR A 37 31.24 19.10 -6.08
N SER A 38 30.94 18.00 -5.39
CA SER A 38 29.71 17.23 -5.64
C SER A 38 28.43 18.04 -5.37
N SER A 39 28.49 19.01 -4.45
CA SER A 39 27.40 19.93 -4.11
C SER A 39 27.44 21.24 -4.91
N THR A 40 28.33 21.40 -5.90
CA THR A 40 28.31 22.59 -6.76
C THR A 40 26.96 22.70 -7.47
N PRO A 41 26.25 23.84 -7.36
CA PRO A 41 25.05 24.09 -8.14
C PRO A 41 25.43 24.29 -9.61
N LEU A 42 24.75 23.59 -10.50
CA LEU A 42 24.87 23.74 -11.94
C LEU A 42 23.79 24.67 -12.50
N LEU A 43 22.61 24.68 -11.89
CA LEU A 43 21.50 25.56 -12.24
C LEU A 43 20.82 26.08 -10.96
N ILE A 44 20.55 27.39 -10.92
CA ILE A 44 19.72 28.03 -9.90
C ILE A 44 18.69 28.94 -10.59
N ILE A 45 17.42 28.79 -10.24
CA ILE A 45 16.36 29.73 -10.63
C ILE A 45 15.89 30.46 -9.36
N GLY A 46 16.20 31.76 -9.28
CA GLY A 46 15.75 32.62 -8.18
C GLY A 46 14.30 33.07 -8.35
N ASN A 47 13.54 33.04 -7.26
CA ASN A 47 12.16 33.55 -7.17
C ASN A 47 11.94 34.44 -5.94
N GLY A 48 13.02 35.03 -5.41
CA GLY A 48 12.94 35.97 -4.30
C GLY A 48 12.29 37.30 -4.72
N ASN A 49 11.80 38.06 -3.74
CA ASN A 49 11.14 39.35 -4.00
C ASN A 49 12.05 40.55 -3.74
N SER A 50 13.11 40.39 -2.92
CA SER A 50 13.97 41.50 -2.54
C SER A 50 15.37 41.06 -2.08
N GLU A 51 16.24 42.03 -1.80
CA GLU A 51 17.59 41.78 -1.28
C GLU A 51 17.60 41.05 0.08
N ILE A 52 16.53 41.19 0.86
CA ILE A 52 16.36 40.56 2.19
C ILE A 52 15.41 39.35 2.17
N ASP A 53 14.75 39.09 1.03
CA ASP A 53 13.83 37.98 0.80
C ASP A 53 14.25 37.25 -0.47
N ARG A 54 15.38 36.55 -0.34
CA ARG A 54 16.01 35.78 -1.42
C ARG A 54 15.61 34.32 -1.31
N THR A 55 15.13 33.75 -2.40
CA THR A 55 14.69 32.36 -2.45
C THR A 55 14.98 31.74 -3.81
N ASN A 56 15.05 30.41 -3.84
CA ASN A 56 15.30 29.62 -5.04
C ASN A 56 14.08 28.73 -5.35
N ALA A 57 13.56 28.81 -6.57
CA ALA A 57 12.48 27.96 -7.05
C ALA A 57 13.00 26.60 -7.53
N LEU A 58 14.21 26.57 -8.09
CA LEU A 58 14.84 25.36 -8.62
C LEU A 58 16.35 25.42 -8.34
N VAL A 59 16.90 24.32 -7.84
CA VAL A 59 18.35 24.11 -7.70
C VAL A 59 18.71 22.74 -8.26
N VAL A 60 19.69 22.68 -9.16
CA VAL A 60 20.27 21.43 -9.67
C VAL A 60 21.73 21.35 -9.27
N LEU A 61 22.11 20.30 -8.56
CA LEU A 61 23.49 20.08 -8.08
C LEU A 61 24.26 19.10 -8.97
N LYS A 62 25.59 19.17 -8.94
CA LYS A 62 26.48 18.29 -9.71
C LYS A 62 26.34 16.81 -9.37
N ASN A 63 25.95 16.47 -8.14
CA ASN A 63 25.66 15.10 -7.73
C ASN A 63 24.35 14.53 -8.35
N GLY A 64 23.61 15.34 -9.12
CA GLY A 64 22.36 14.97 -9.77
C GLY A 64 21.12 15.14 -8.90
N ASN A 65 21.23 15.80 -7.75
CA ASN A 65 20.07 16.13 -6.91
C ASN A 65 19.41 17.41 -7.43
N VAL A 66 18.08 17.39 -7.50
CA VAL A 66 17.23 18.50 -7.95
C VAL A 66 16.29 18.89 -6.81
N ALA A 67 16.25 20.18 -6.49
CA ALA A 67 15.37 20.78 -5.49
C ALA A 67 14.34 21.68 -6.20
N ILE A 68 13.05 21.53 -5.89
CA ILE A 68 11.95 22.41 -6.34
C ILE A 68 11.27 22.99 -5.10
N GLY A 69 11.24 24.31 -4.99
CA GLY A 69 10.71 25.02 -3.81
C GLY A 69 11.55 24.81 -2.54
N ASP A 70 12.77 24.30 -2.68
CA ASP A 70 13.77 24.12 -1.61
C ASP A 70 14.99 24.99 -1.89
N ASN A 71 15.54 25.61 -0.85
CA ASN A 71 16.63 26.56 -0.94
C ASN A 71 18.01 25.86 -0.94
N GLY A 72 18.18 24.89 -1.84
CA GLY A 72 19.48 24.36 -2.26
C GLY A 72 20.12 23.28 -1.40
N ASN A 73 19.38 22.58 -0.54
CA ASN A 73 19.90 21.41 0.18
C ASN A 73 19.13 20.10 -0.12
N PRO A 74 18.97 19.72 -1.41
CA PRO A 74 18.30 18.47 -1.75
C PRO A 74 19.11 17.27 -1.30
N VAL A 75 18.54 16.48 -0.39
CA VAL A 75 19.13 15.21 0.09
C VAL A 75 18.77 14.03 -0.81
N ASN A 76 17.73 14.18 -1.65
CA ASN A 76 17.25 13.17 -2.60
C ASN A 76 17.44 13.63 -4.06
N LYS A 77 17.30 12.70 -5.01
CA LYS A 77 17.42 13.01 -6.45
C LYS A 77 16.40 14.03 -6.94
N LEU A 78 15.18 13.95 -6.41
CA LEU A 78 14.14 14.96 -6.55
C LEU A 78 13.63 15.29 -5.15
N HIS A 79 13.85 16.53 -4.71
CA HIS A 79 13.40 17.07 -3.44
C HIS A 79 12.40 18.19 -3.74
N ILE A 80 11.12 17.94 -3.53
CA ILE A 80 10.07 18.94 -3.68
C ILE A 80 9.66 19.36 -2.29
N THR A 81 9.83 20.64 -1.95
CA THR A 81 9.39 21.21 -0.68
C THR A 81 8.57 22.47 -0.91
N GLY A 82 7.70 22.79 0.04
CA GLY A 82 6.92 24.02 0.01
C GLY A 82 5.84 24.00 1.08
N THR A 83 5.50 25.16 1.61
CA THR A 83 4.37 25.29 2.53
C THR A 83 3.09 25.26 1.73
N ILE A 84 2.32 24.20 1.88
CA ILE A 84 0.95 24.14 1.38
C ILE A 84 0.06 23.59 2.47
N ASN A 85 -1.19 24.04 2.47
CA ASN A 85 -2.26 23.42 3.23
C ASN A 85 -2.45 21.96 2.75
N ASN A 86 -3.05 21.12 3.59
CA ASN A 86 -3.50 19.78 3.21
C ASN A 86 -4.22 19.82 1.85
N VAL A 87 -4.08 18.74 1.09
CA VAL A 87 -4.79 18.45 -0.14
C VAL A 87 -6.26 18.84 0.00
N SER A 88 -6.69 19.77 -0.84
CA SER A 88 -8.05 20.27 -0.89
C SER A 88 -8.56 20.30 -2.33
N LEU A 89 -9.86 20.02 -2.44
CA LEU A 89 -10.58 19.99 -3.70
C LEU A 89 -10.91 21.40 -4.22
N SER A 90 -10.93 22.41 -3.35
CA SER A 90 -11.45 23.75 -3.65
C SER A 90 -10.38 24.78 -4.06
N ASP A 91 -9.12 24.55 -3.70
CA ASP A 91 -8.00 25.48 -3.94
C ASP A 91 -6.85 24.85 -4.75
N ASN A 92 -7.03 23.60 -5.21
CA ASN A 92 -6.02 22.82 -5.93
C ASN A 92 -4.69 22.69 -5.15
N SER A 93 -4.71 22.71 -3.82
CA SER A 93 -3.52 22.50 -2.99
C SER A 93 -2.96 21.07 -3.16
N GLY A 94 -1.64 20.96 -2.95
CA GLY A 94 -0.86 19.71 -3.08
C GLY A 94 0.60 20.00 -3.45
N MET A 95 1.53 19.18 -2.97
CA MET A 95 2.98 19.41 -3.18
C MET A 95 3.37 19.03 -4.60
N MET A 96 2.72 17.99 -5.11
CA MET A 96 2.90 17.51 -6.46
C MET A 96 1.55 17.11 -7.04
N THR A 97 1.22 17.60 -8.23
CA THR A 97 0.07 17.16 -9.02
C THR A 97 0.57 16.46 -10.29
N ILE A 98 0.13 15.23 -10.51
CA ILE A 98 0.38 14.46 -11.73
C ILE A 98 -0.93 14.40 -12.52
N GLY A 99 -0.93 15.00 -13.70
CA GLY A 99 -2.12 15.16 -14.55
C GLY A 99 -2.63 16.59 -14.60
N TYR A 100 -3.76 16.80 -15.27
CA TYR A 100 -4.36 18.13 -15.43
C TYR A 100 -5.32 18.44 -14.27
N THR A 101 -5.26 19.65 -13.75
CA THR A 101 -6.16 20.12 -12.68
C THR A 101 -7.63 20.13 -13.09
N SER A 102 -7.89 20.27 -14.40
CA SER A 102 -9.22 20.24 -15.02
C SER A 102 -9.70 18.84 -15.45
N SER A 103 -9.02 17.78 -15.03
CA SER A 103 -9.34 16.39 -15.38
C SER A 103 -8.93 15.44 -14.25
N THR A 104 -8.85 14.14 -14.53
CA THR A 104 -8.30 13.17 -13.59
C THR A 104 -6.84 13.49 -13.28
N ASN A 105 -6.53 13.62 -12.00
CA ASN A 105 -5.18 13.85 -11.51
C ASN A 105 -4.93 13.12 -10.17
N MET A 106 -3.66 12.99 -9.85
CA MET A 106 -3.16 12.44 -8.60
C MET A 106 -2.39 13.54 -7.88
N VAL A 107 -2.70 13.75 -6.61
CA VAL A 107 -2.10 14.81 -5.81
C VAL A 107 -1.51 14.21 -4.54
N ILE A 108 -0.27 14.60 -4.25
CA ILE A 108 0.51 14.18 -3.09
C ILE A 108 0.74 15.40 -2.19
N ASP A 109 0.53 15.26 -0.89
CA ASP A 109 0.98 16.23 0.12
C ASP A 109 1.84 15.56 1.22
N GLN A 110 1.88 16.14 2.41
CA GLN A 110 2.67 15.65 3.53
C GLN A 110 2.25 14.25 4.02
N ASN A 111 0.98 13.88 3.92
CA ASN A 111 0.46 12.63 4.50
C ASN A 111 -0.57 11.91 3.64
N ASP A 112 -1.04 12.52 2.55
CA ASP A 112 -2.12 12.01 1.71
C ASP A 112 -1.67 11.83 0.26
N LEU A 113 -2.21 10.76 -0.33
CA LEU A 113 -2.29 10.55 -1.76
C LEU A 113 -3.77 10.61 -2.15
N GLN A 114 -4.18 11.61 -2.92
CA GLN A 114 -5.58 11.75 -3.36
C GLN A 114 -5.68 11.69 -4.87
N VAL A 115 -6.62 10.88 -5.37
CA VAL A 115 -7.04 10.89 -6.78
C VAL A 115 -8.31 11.72 -6.92
N ARG A 116 -8.30 12.62 -7.90
CA ARG A 116 -9.40 13.55 -8.17
C ARG A 116 -9.80 13.45 -9.63
N ASN A 117 -11.02 13.87 -9.95
CA ASN A 117 -11.45 14.19 -11.31
C ASN A 117 -12.14 15.55 -11.31
N SER A 118 -11.52 16.54 -11.93
CA SER A 118 -12.09 17.90 -12.07
C SER A 118 -12.50 18.52 -10.73
N GLY A 119 -11.68 18.33 -9.69
CA GLY A 119 -11.95 18.84 -8.33
C GLY A 119 -12.92 18.01 -7.50
N ALA A 120 -13.38 16.84 -7.96
CA ALA A 120 -14.16 15.89 -7.16
C ALA A 120 -13.34 14.65 -6.78
N ILE A 121 -13.73 13.95 -5.70
CA ILE A 121 -13.15 12.65 -5.34
C ILE A 121 -13.34 11.67 -6.50
N SER A 122 -12.31 10.87 -6.79
CA SER A 122 -12.38 9.84 -7.83
C SER A 122 -11.70 8.55 -7.34
N ASP A 123 -12.03 7.44 -8.01
CA ASP A 123 -11.46 6.14 -7.70
C ASP A 123 -9.95 6.12 -7.99
N LEU A 124 -9.18 5.56 -7.04
CA LEU A 124 -7.80 5.17 -7.28
C LEU A 124 -7.76 3.72 -7.77
N TYR A 125 -7.39 3.52 -9.04
CA TYR A 125 -7.14 2.19 -9.59
C TYR A 125 -5.65 1.83 -9.45
N LEU A 126 -5.33 0.89 -8.56
CA LEU A 126 -3.98 0.33 -8.43
C LEU A 126 -3.89 -0.98 -9.21
N GLN A 127 -2.86 -1.11 -10.06
CA GLN A 127 -2.59 -2.34 -10.83
C GLN A 127 -3.78 -2.85 -11.66
N ARG A 128 -4.57 -1.95 -12.26
CA ARG A 128 -5.79 -2.30 -13.02
C ARG A 128 -5.55 -3.27 -14.19
N LEU A 129 -4.35 -3.26 -14.76
CA LEU A 129 -3.95 -4.13 -15.87
C LEU A 129 -3.17 -5.37 -15.40
N GLY A 130 -3.22 -5.69 -14.10
CA GLY A 130 -2.50 -6.80 -13.47
C GLY A 130 -1.37 -6.31 -12.57
N GLY A 131 -0.90 -7.19 -11.68
CA GLY A 131 0.11 -6.91 -10.65
C GLY A 131 -0.50 -6.86 -9.24
N ASN A 132 0.31 -7.07 -8.20
CA ASN A 132 -0.15 -7.12 -6.80
C ASN A 132 0.16 -5.83 -6.04
N VAL A 133 -0.59 -5.54 -4.98
CA VAL A 133 -0.37 -4.41 -4.06
C VAL A 133 0.09 -4.93 -2.70
N GLY A 134 1.34 -4.61 -2.31
CA GLY A 134 1.86 -4.86 -0.97
C GLY A 134 1.82 -3.60 -0.12
N ILE A 135 1.36 -3.71 1.13
CA ILE A 135 1.37 -2.61 2.12
C ILE A 135 2.26 -2.98 3.29
N GLY A 136 3.31 -2.18 3.51
CA GLY A 136 4.39 -2.49 4.44
C GLY A 136 5.51 -3.29 3.76
N ASN A 137 6.43 -3.85 4.55
CA ASN A 137 7.57 -4.59 4.01
C ASN A 137 7.21 -6.07 3.74
N THR A 138 6.40 -6.32 2.71
CA THR A 138 5.89 -7.67 2.36
C THR A 138 6.89 -8.51 1.54
N GLY A 139 7.94 -7.92 0.98
CA GLY A 139 8.65 -8.49 -0.17
C GLY A 139 7.75 -8.48 -1.42
N VAL A 140 8.00 -9.39 -2.38
CA VAL A 140 7.13 -9.58 -3.56
C VAL A 140 5.78 -10.15 -3.09
N PRO A 141 4.65 -9.41 -3.21
CA PRO A 141 3.37 -9.87 -2.70
C PRO A 141 2.87 -11.10 -3.46
N ALA A 142 2.35 -12.08 -2.74
CA ALA A 142 1.84 -13.33 -3.29
C ALA A 142 0.33 -13.23 -3.62
N TYR A 143 -0.38 -12.29 -3.00
CA TYR A 143 -1.80 -12.00 -3.22
C TYR A 143 -2.01 -10.62 -3.85
N GLN A 144 -3.17 -10.42 -4.52
CA GLN A 144 -3.56 -9.16 -5.16
C GLN A 144 -3.49 -7.96 -4.19
N LEU A 145 -3.79 -8.19 -2.91
CA LEU A 145 -3.55 -7.27 -1.80
C LEU A 145 -2.93 -8.05 -0.65
N GLU A 146 -1.73 -7.66 -0.20
CA GLU A 146 -1.01 -8.30 0.92
C GLU A 146 -0.52 -7.24 1.92
N LEU A 147 -0.69 -7.51 3.21
CA LEU A 147 -0.19 -6.66 4.29
C LEU A 147 0.94 -7.39 5.01
N SER A 148 2.00 -6.67 5.39
CA SER A 148 3.13 -7.28 6.11
C SER A 148 2.80 -7.66 7.56
N THR A 149 1.67 -7.18 8.10
CA THR A 149 1.21 -7.47 9.46
C THR A 149 -0.28 -7.78 9.47
N ASN A 150 -0.75 -8.50 10.50
CA ASN A 150 -2.17 -8.72 10.74
C ASN A 150 -2.84 -7.49 11.36
N SER A 151 -2.68 -6.32 10.72
CA SER A 151 -3.16 -5.02 11.21
C SER A 151 -4.03 -4.33 10.16
N ALA A 152 -4.98 -5.08 9.60
CA ALA A 152 -6.04 -4.53 8.76
C ALA A 152 -7.24 -4.17 9.63
N GLY A 153 -7.49 -2.87 9.81
CA GLY A 153 -8.66 -2.38 10.54
C GLY A 153 -9.87 -2.27 9.63
N LYS A 154 -10.92 -3.06 9.90
CA LYS A 154 -12.26 -2.83 9.35
C LYS A 154 -13.27 -2.77 10.50
N PRO A 155 -13.65 -1.57 10.96
CA PRO A 155 -14.61 -1.42 12.05
C PRO A 155 -15.86 -2.28 11.80
N GLY A 156 -16.23 -3.10 12.79
CA GLY A 156 -17.40 -3.97 12.77
C GLY A 156 -17.17 -5.45 12.40
N THR A 157 -16.15 -5.80 11.60
CA THR A 157 -15.78 -7.21 11.33
C THR A 157 -14.46 -7.30 10.57
N ASN A 158 -13.70 -8.37 10.76
CA ASN A 158 -12.53 -8.72 9.96
C ASN A 158 -12.86 -9.45 8.64
N THR A 159 -14.14 -9.79 8.40
CA THR A 159 -14.58 -10.51 7.21
C THR A 159 -14.84 -9.54 6.07
N TRP A 160 -14.35 -9.84 4.87
CA TRP A 160 -14.67 -9.10 3.66
C TRP A 160 -16.13 -9.32 3.27
N THR A 161 -16.83 -8.26 2.87
CA THR A 161 -18.19 -8.39 2.34
C THR A 161 -18.13 -9.01 0.94
N ILE A 162 -18.69 -10.21 0.80
CA ILE A 162 -18.75 -10.94 -0.47
C ILE A 162 -20.17 -10.79 -1.04
N ALA A 163 -20.28 -10.38 -2.30
CA ALA A 163 -21.58 -10.29 -2.98
C ALA A 163 -22.24 -11.68 -3.02
N SER A 164 -23.47 -11.80 -2.50
CA SER A 164 -24.13 -13.10 -2.33
C SER A 164 -25.59 -13.17 -2.82
N ASP A 165 -26.06 -12.11 -3.48
CA ASP A 165 -27.41 -12.00 -4.06
C ASP A 165 -27.69 -13.15 -5.03
N LEU A 166 -28.92 -13.69 -5.00
CA LEU A 166 -29.35 -14.80 -5.86
C LEU A 166 -29.11 -14.51 -7.35
N ARG A 167 -29.30 -13.26 -7.78
CA ARG A 167 -29.13 -12.83 -9.18
C ARG A 167 -27.67 -12.87 -9.65
N LEU A 168 -26.73 -12.93 -8.72
CA LEU A 168 -25.30 -13.02 -8.98
C LEU A 168 -24.78 -14.46 -8.92
N LYS A 169 -25.68 -15.45 -8.76
CA LYS A 169 -25.37 -16.87 -8.63
C LYS A 169 -26.10 -17.68 -9.70
N GLN A 170 -25.46 -18.74 -10.16
CA GLN A 170 -26.03 -19.72 -11.08
C GLN A 170 -25.61 -21.13 -10.64
N ASN A 171 -26.33 -22.17 -11.08
CA ASN A 171 -26.04 -23.58 -10.77
C ASN A 171 -25.98 -23.86 -9.25
N ILE A 172 -27.01 -23.42 -8.52
CA ILE A 172 -27.08 -23.52 -7.06
C ILE A 172 -27.44 -24.94 -6.65
N ASN A 173 -26.54 -25.60 -5.92
CA ASN A 173 -26.72 -26.94 -5.36
C ASN A 173 -26.52 -26.91 -3.84
N PRO A 174 -27.16 -27.83 -3.08
CA PRO A 174 -26.89 -27.97 -1.66
C PRO A 174 -25.42 -28.30 -1.39
N TYR A 175 -24.83 -27.62 -0.40
CA TYR A 175 -23.52 -27.98 0.14
C TYR A 175 -23.72 -29.01 1.26
N THR A 176 -23.17 -30.22 1.10
CA THR A 176 -23.49 -31.38 1.95
C THR A 176 -22.38 -31.83 2.87
N GLN A 177 -21.18 -31.24 2.80
CA GLN A 177 -20.11 -31.59 3.75
C GLN A 177 -20.42 -31.01 5.12
N GLY A 178 -20.12 -31.78 6.17
CA GLY A 178 -20.54 -31.49 7.54
C GLY A 178 -19.65 -32.19 8.56
N LEU A 179 -20.26 -32.88 9.54
CA LEU A 179 -19.57 -33.42 10.71
C LEU A 179 -18.46 -34.40 10.33
N GLN A 180 -18.72 -35.28 9.35
CA GLN A 180 -17.75 -36.30 8.94
C GLN A 180 -16.43 -35.71 8.42
N GLN A 181 -16.49 -34.65 7.60
CA GLN A 181 -15.30 -33.98 7.07
C GLN A 181 -14.65 -33.12 8.15
N LEU A 182 -15.46 -32.39 8.93
CA LEU A 182 -14.98 -31.52 10.00
C LEU A 182 -14.14 -32.29 11.02
N MET A 183 -14.56 -33.50 11.39
CA MET A 183 -13.85 -34.36 12.34
C MET A 183 -12.47 -34.83 11.86
N GLN A 184 -12.13 -34.68 10.58
CA GLN A 184 -10.82 -35.04 10.02
C GLN A 184 -9.86 -33.83 10.00
N ILE A 185 -10.35 -32.62 10.24
CA ILE A 185 -9.57 -31.40 10.18
C ILE A 185 -8.93 -31.15 11.54
N ASN A 186 -7.60 -31.02 11.57
CA ASN A 186 -6.82 -30.81 12.79
C ASN A 186 -6.36 -29.35 12.90
N PRO A 187 -6.87 -28.56 13.85
CA PRO A 187 -6.30 -27.26 14.20
C PRO A 187 -4.91 -27.42 14.80
N VAL A 188 -4.03 -26.48 14.49
CA VAL A 188 -2.65 -26.40 15.00
C VAL A 188 -2.34 -24.98 15.48
N THR A 189 -1.38 -24.84 16.40
CA THR A 189 -0.69 -23.57 16.62
C THR A 189 0.64 -23.56 15.88
N TYR A 190 1.08 -22.38 15.44
CA TYR A 190 2.33 -22.23 14.71
C TYR A 190 2.91 -20.83 14.86
N HIS A 191 4.22 -20.72 14.64
CA HIS A 191 4.91 -19.48 14.36
C HIS A 191 5.30 -19.44 12.89
N TYR A 192 5.21 -18.27 12.27
CA TYR A 192 5.83 -18.07 10.97
C TYR A 192 7.36 -18.12 11.08
N ASN A 193 8.02 -18.50 9.98
CA ASN A 193 9.48 -18.45 9.87
C ASN A 193 9.91 -17.34 8.90
N GLU A 194 11.21 -17.07 8.83
CA GLU A 194 11.78 -15.99 7.99
C GLU A 194 11.40 -16.08 6.50
N LYS A 195 11.14 -17.30 5.98
CA LYS A 195 10.71 -17.48 4.58
C LYS A 195 9.32 -16.91 4.31
N SER A 196 8.53 -16.67 5.35
CA SER A 196 7.18 -16.13 5.24
C SER A 196 7.12 -14.62 5.07
N GLY A 197 8.21 -13.88 5.32
CA GLY A 197 8.19 -12.41 5.33
C GLY A 197 7.23 -11.75 6.34
N PHE A 198 6.57 -12.54 7.19
CA PHE A 198 5.72 -12.06 8.28
C PHE A 198 6.49 -12.07 9.60
N ASP A 199 5.94 -11.38 10.61
CA ASP A 199 6.48 -11.42 11.97
C ASP A 199 6.46 -12.86 12.52
N THR A 200 7.65 -13.33 12.93
CA THR A 200 7.90 -14.68 13.42
C THR A 200 7.63 -14.83 14.92
N LYS A 201 7.45 -13.72 15.64
CA LYS A 201 7.26 -13.73 17.11
C LYS A 201 5.86 -14.16 17.57
N PRO A 202 4.75 -13.70 16.95
CA PRO A 202 3.42 -14.08 17.42
C PRO A 202 3.14 -15.56 17.19
N GLU A 203 2.40 -16.18 18.11
CA GLU A 203 1.80 -17.50 17.89
C GLU A 203 0.46 -17.32 17.18
N TYR A 204 0.21 -18.15 16.17
CA TYR A 204 -0.99 -18.16 15.35
C TYR A 204 -1.73 -19.49 15.50
N VAL A 205 -3.04 -19.47 15.29
CA VAL A 205 -3.88 -20.67 15.19
C VAL A 205 -4.27 -20.86 13.72
N GLY A 206 -4.21 -22.09 13.22
CA GLY A 206 -4.61 -22.39 11.85
C GLY A 206 -4.69 -23.88 11.57
N ILE A 207 -4.56 -24.21 10.29
CA ILE A 207 -4.59 -25.58 9.76
C ILE A 207 -3.49 -25.74 8.71
N ILE A 208 -2.97 -26.96 8.59
CA ILE A 208 -1.96 -27.28 7.58
C ILE A 208 -2.65 -27.51 6.23
N ALA A 209 -2.31 -26.68 5.23
CA ALA A 209 -2.95 -26.70 3.92
C ALA A 209 -2.86 -28.07 3.22
N GLN A 210 -1.73 -28.78 3.38
CA GLN A 210 -1.51 -30.10 2.80
C GLN A 210 -2.43 -31.18 3.40
N ASP A 211 -2.80 -31.04 4.67
CA ASP A 211 -3.74 -31.97 5.31
C ASP A 211 -5.17 -31.64 4.93
N LEU A 212 -5.53 -30.35 4.90
CA LEU A 212 -6.83 -29.91 4.41
C LEU A 212 -7.06 -30.33 2.95
N GLN A 213 -6.03 -30.28 2.11
CA GLN A 213 -6.13 -30.64 0.70
C GLN A 213 -6.63 -32.08 0.48
N LYS A 214 -6.33 -33.00 1.40
CA LYS A 214 -6.81 -34.40 1.34
C LYS A 214 -8.30 -34.53 1.64
N ILE A 215 -8.88 -33.56 2.36
CA ILE A 215 -10.26 -33.59 2.89
C ILE A 215 -11.18 -32.69 2.07
N ALA A 216 -10.73 -31.45 1.81
CA ALA A 216 -11.45 -30.40 1.11
C ALA A 216 -10.49 -29.69 0.11
N PRO A 217 -10.08 -30.36 -0.99
CA PRO A 217 -9.11 -29.82 -1.94
C PRO A 217 -9.53 -28.48 -2.54
N TYR A 218 -10.84 -28.22 -2.66
CA TYR A 218 -11.39 -26.97 -3.19
C TYR A 218 -11.20 -25.75 -2.27
N MET A 219 -10.77 -25.94 -1.01
CA MET A 219 -10.36 -24.87 -0.11
C MET A 219 -8.87 -24.53 -0.22
N VAL A 220 -8.09 -25.26 -1.02
CA VAL A 220 -6.64 -25.12 -1.09
C VAL A 220 -6.22 -24.69 -2.50
N SER A 221 -5.44 -23.62 -2.58
CA SER A 221 -4.94 -23.08 -3.84
C SER A 221 -3.42 -22.94 -3.82
N THR A 222 -2.78 -23.07 -4.98
CA THR A 222 -1.36 -22.75 -5.11
C THR A 222 -1.16 -21.24 -5.23
N VAL A 223 -0.21 -20.71 -4.47
CA VAL A 223 0.20 -19.31 -4.46
C VAL A 223 1.69 -19.24 -4.77
N LYS A 224 2.07 -18.44 -5.76
CA LYS A 224 3.47 -18.27 -6.15
C LYS A 224 4.17 -17.24 -5.27
N ARG A 225 5.36 -17.58 -4.79
CA ARG A 225 6.23 -16.66 -4.05
C ARG A 225 7.69 -16.99 -4.33
N ASN A 226 8.47 -15.98 -4.76
CA ASN A 226 9.91 -16.11 -5.04
C ASN A 226 10.24 -17.36 -5.88
N ASP A 227 9.53 -17.53 -7.00
CA ASP A 227 9.67 -18.65 -7.94
C ASP A 227 9.37 -20.06 -7.37
N ALA A 228 8.81 -20.14 -6.17
CA ALA A 228 8.33 -21.36 -5.56
C ALA A 228 6.80 -21.36 -5.39
N ASP A 229 6.24 -22.55 -5.46
CA ASP A 229 4.82 -22.80 -5.24
C ASP A 229 4.58 -23.09 -3.74
N TYR A 230 3.67 -22.33 -3.14
CA TYR A 230 3.17 -22.52 -1.78
C TYR A 230 1.67 -22.80 -1.82
N LEU A 231 1.10 -23.31 -0.72
CA LEU A 231 -0.33 -23.54 -0.60
C LEU A 231 -0.97 -22.47 0.29
N GLY A 232 -2.06 -21.87 -0.19
CA GLY A 232 -2.95 -20.99 0.55
C GLY A 232 -4.28 -21.69 0.84
N VAL A 233 -5.00 -21.21 1.85
CA VAL A 233 -6.28 -21.76 2.29
C VAL A 233 -7.38 -20.70 2.22
N ASP A 234 -8.47 -21.03 1.53
CA ASP A 234 -9.75 -20.32 1.61
C ASP A 234 -10.68 -21.05 2.59
N ASN A 235 -10.77 -20.50 3.80
CA ASN A 235 -11.61 -21.06 4.87
C ASN A 235 -13.10 -20.72 4.72
N GLY A 236 -13.54 -20.03 3.66
CA GLY A 236 -14.93 -19.59 3.52
C GLY A 236 -15.96 -20.72 3.59
N ALA A 237 -15.63 -21.88 3.02
CA ALA A 237 -16.50 -23.06 3.08
C ALA A 237 -16.52 -23.76 4.45
N MET A 238 -15.51 -23.51 5.31
CA MET A 238 -15.40 -24.11 6.64
C MET A 238 -16.55 -23.68 7.55
N THR A 239 -16.96 -22.41 7.46
CA THR A 239 -18.11 -21.89 8.21
C THR A 239 -19.40 -22.63 7.85
N TYR A 240 -19.62 -22.93 6.57
CA TYR A 240 -20.82 -23.68 6.14
C TYR A 240 -20.73 -25.16 6.51
N MET A 241 -19.53 -25.74 6.50
CA MET A 241 -19.29 -27.09 7.01
C MET A 241 -19.62 -27.18 8.50
N LEU A 242 -19.22 -26.18 9.29
CA LEU A 242 -19.58 -26.06 10.71
C LEU A 242 -21.09 -25.94 10.90
N ILE A 243 -21.79 -25.14 10.08
CA ILE A 243 -23.26 -25.02 10.13
C ILE A 243 -23.93 -26.39 9.91
N ASN A 244 -23.49 -27.14 8.89
CA ASN A 244 -24.00 -28.48 8.61
C ASN A 244 -23.68 -29.45 9.75
N ALA A 245 -22.44 -29.45 10.25
CA ALA A 245 -22.02 -30.30 11.35
C ALA A 245 -22.85 -30.07 12.63
N VAL A 246 -23.17 -28.81 12.95
CA VAL A 246 -24.02 -28.47 14.11
C VAL A 246 -25.45 -28.99 13.91
N LYS A 247 -26.01 -28.88 12.70
CA LYS A 247 -27.33 -29.44 12.39
C LYS A 247 -27.35 -30.96 12.50
N GLU A 248 -26.35 -31.64 11.94
CA GLU A 248 -26.18 -33.09 12.04
C GLU A 248 -26.03 -33.55 13.51
N GLN A 249 -25.23 -32.83 14.30
CA GLN A 249 -25.12 -33.09 15.73
C GLN A 249 -26.46 -32.93 16.45
N GLN A 250 -27.26 -31.90 16.10
CA GLN A 250 -28.57 -31.70 16.69
C GLN A 250 -29.52 -32.87 16.39
N GLU A 251 -29.51 -33.39 15.17
CA GLU A 251 -30.29 -34.58 14.80
C GLU A 251 -29.87 -35.83 15.60
N ILE A 252 -28.56 -36.04 15.77
CA ILE A 252 -28.02 -37.14 16.57
C ILE A 252 -28.46 -37.01 18.03
N ILE A 253 -28.41 -35.80 18.60
CA ILE A 253 -28.82 -35.55 19.99
C ILE A 253 -30.30 -35.88 20.19
N GLU A 254 -31.18 -35.43 19.30
CA GLU A 254 -32.62 -35.71 19.42
C GLU A 254 -32.92 -37.21 19.26
N ALA A 255 -32.21 -37.91 18.38
CA ALA A 255 -32.31 -39.35 18.25
C ALA A 255 -31.87 -40.09 19.53
N LEU A 256 -30.78 -39.65 20.16
CA LEU A 256 -30.28 -40.23 21.40
C LEU A 256 -31.23 -39.97 22.58
N LYS A 257 -31.78 -38.75 22.72
CA LYS A 257 -32.79 -38.43 23.75
C LYS A 257 -34.00 -39.33 23.64
N LYS A 258 -34.56 -39.48 22.43
CA LYS A 258 -35.70 -40.36 22.18
C LYS A 258 -35.40 -41.81 22.57
N ARG A 259 -34.19 -42.29 22.30
CA ARG A 259 -33.76 -43.65 22.69
C ARG A 259 -33.68 -43.78 24.21
N ILE A 260 -33.13 -42.78 24.90
CA ILE A 260 -33.04 -42.76 26.36
C ILE A 260 -34.44 -42.80 26.99
N GLU A 261 -35.38 -41.97 26.52
CA GLU A 261 -36.77 -41.98 27.03
C GLU A 261 -37.45 -43.35 26.88
N VAL A 262 -37.19 -44.07 25.79
CA VAL A 262 -37.73 -45.41 25.57
C VAL A 262 -37.09 -46.43 26.52
N LEU A 263 -35.79 -46.27 26.84
CA LEU A 263 -35.06 -47.15 27.75
C LEU A 263 -35.44 -46.90 29.22
N GLU A 264 -35.70 -45.66 29.62
CA GLU A 264 -36.07 -45.29 31.00
C GLU A 264 -37.52 -45.68 31.36
N ARG A 265 -38.37 -45.99 30.37
CA ARG A 265 -39.74 -46.49 30.57
C ARG A 265 -39.83 -48.01 30.76
N LYS A 266 -38.70 -48.71 30.76
CA LYS A 266 -38.62 -50.16 31.01
C LYS A 266 -38.10 -50.43 32.42
#